data_AF-D5PIG9-F1
#
_entry.id   AF-D5PIG9-F1
#
_cell.length_a   1.000
_cell.length_b   1.000
_cell.length_c   1.000
_cell.angle_alpha   90.00
_cell.angle_beta   90.00
_cell.angle_gamma   90.00
#
_symmetry.space_group_name_H-M   'P 1'
#
loop_
_entity.id
_entity.type
_entity.pdbx_description
1 polymer ?
#
loop_
_entity_poly.entity_id
_entity_poly.type
_entity_poly.pdbx_seq_one_letter_code
_entity_poly.pdbx_strand_id
1 'polypeptide(L)'
;MTEQQSQEGSYNIDLRFHKILETVEQELQTALAKARVESDHGTTIGDGAEEAVRKTLRSYLPSGYSVGKGIVYDAFGDGSRQTDVVITTPDHPLSFPEGKSGTYVVDGVAAAGEVKSCLDGTALTDSIAKGAAFKRLRMTINESDRVMTSKEQAYMQQIGLVPPYFVVAFDNKVTINTIGDRLREADLIPPPVGKPTGEQDAANTPQPPLDAICVLGKGVWLYLRPDNPMGFRIGITKEDGSKTVRNDYSGWTYLETDAPLVITMIWLHAAMPRVFRGRSVFSPYLVPPIRHAKYMNDRNREPDVAQQAPQGAGIDVPKADTPQSDLRAFSVDRIASDRRKADLESYLSDNVWNPHDGFVCKSAVSCRSSAEKGGASFYEGQGHMVGPCYDMRVDGTPLRVVVLPMETGEPKQHRTVEQRTEDVLNSGKLTFNQRNQHMKGVTFALRLAFGLPVDADTEHIQFVDGSSAHLFEAYAMTNLLLCSAVDHGTLSRGLPASCVLRAHGICAQLSKFSNQLL
;
A
#
# COMPACT_ATOMS: atom_id res chain seq x y z
N MET A 1 39.42 24.61 50.48
CA MET A 1 38.65 25.37 49.49
C MET A 1 39.40 25.31 48.17
N THR A 2 38.96 24.44 47.29
CA THR A 2 39.31 24.49 45.87
C THR A 2 38.17 23.80 45.14
N GLU A 3 37.47 24.60 44.34
CA GLU A 3 36.27 24.27 43.58
C GLU A 3 36.54 23.06 42.67
N GLN A 4 35.86 21.95 42.95
CA GLN A 4 35.66 20.90 41.97
C GLN A 4 34.46 21.31 41.11
N GLN A 5 34.76 21.81 39.92
CA GLN A 5 33.80 21.98 38.85
C GLN A 5 33.08 20.66 38.61
N SER A 6 31.78 20.67 38.89
CA SER A 6 30.81 19.68 38.47
C SER A 6 30.78 19.63 36.94
N GLN A 7 31.49 18.67 36.36
CA GLN A 7 31.28 18.27 34.96
C GLN A 7 29.90 17.64 34.84
N GLU A 8 28.92 18.44 34.44
CA GLU A 8 27.68 17.98 33.85
C GLU A 8 28.02 17.16 32.61
N GLY A 9 28.07 15.84 32.78
CA GLY A 9 28.25 14.90 31.69
C GLY A 9 27.01 14.83 30.83
N SER A 10 26.81 15.84 29.97
CA SER A 10 26.15 15.65 28.68
C SER A 10 26.87 14.49 27.98
N TYR A 11 26.12 13.49 27.52
CA TYR A 11 26.65 12.40 26.70
C TYR A 11 27.11 12.99 25.36
N ASN A 12 28.27 13.64 25.34
CA ASN A 12 28.89 14.11 24.11
C ASN A 12 29.58 12.92 23.46
N ILE A 13 28.75 12.04 22.90
CA ILE A 13 29.18 10.92 22.08
C ILE A 13 29.67 11.55 20.77
N ASP A 14 30.97 11.86 20.69
CA ASP A 14 31.64 12.35 19.48
C ASP A 14 31.80 11.21 18.45
N LEU A 15 30.68 10.63 18.06
CA LEU A 15 30.60 9.67 16.97
C LEU A 15 30.23 10.44 15.71
N ARG A 16 31.04 10.27 14.66
CA ARG A 16 30.84 10.91 13.35
C ARG A 16 29.40 10.78 12.83
N PHE A 17 28.76 9.63 13.02
CA PHE A 17 27.37 9.42 12.59
C PHE A 17 26.32 10.14 13.44
N HIS A 18 26.60 10.40 14.72
CA HIS A 18 25.75 11.26 15.55
C HIS A 18 25.75 12.69 14.99
N LYS A 19 26.94 13.26 14.74
CA LYS A 19 27.10 14.59 14.13
C LYS A 19 26.42 14.73 12.77
N ILE A 20 26.46 13.68 11.93
CA ILE A 20 25.75 13.66 10.65
C ILE A 20 24.24 13.78 10.87
N LEU A 21 23.68 12.97 11.77
CA LEU A 21 22.25 12.97 12.03
C LEU A 21 21.77 14.23 12.79
N GLU A 22 22.61 14.83 13.63
CA GLU A 22 22.37 16.17 14.21
C GLU A 22 22.27 17.23 13.11
N THR A 23 23.16 17.18 12.11
CA THR A 23 23.09 18.09 10.95
C THR A 23 21.80 17.89 10.16
N VAL A 24 21.40 16.64 9.94
CA VAL A 24 20.13 16.29 9.26
C VAL A 24 18.93 16.79 10.05
N GLU A 25 18.98 16.75 11.38
CA GLU A 25 17.92 17.29 12.22
C GLU A 25 17.80 18.82 12.08
N GLN A 26 18.93 19.53 12.03
CA GLN A 26 18.95 20.97 11.74
C GLN A 26 18.41 21.27 10.33
N GLU A 27 18.71 20.43 9.34
CA GLU A 27 18.16 20.53 7.99
C GLU A 27 16.63 20.37 8.00
N LEU A 28 16.09 19.43 8.77
CA LEU A 28 14.64 19.28 8.97
C LEU A 28 14.06 20.55 9.59
N GLN A 29 14.59 21.02 10.72
CA GLN A 29 14.12 22.26 11.36
C GLN A 29 14.13 23.45 10.39
N THR A 30 15.17 23.55 9.56
CA THR A 30 15.29 24.56 8.50
C THR A 30 14.23 24.37 7.42
N ALA A 31 13.92 23.13 7.01
CA ALA A 31 12.88 22.85 6.03
C ALA A 31 11.50 23.32 6.50
N LEU A 32 11.16 23.15 7.78
CA LEU A 32 9.91 23.71 8.32
C LEU A 32 9.94 25.24 8.37
N ALA A 33 11.07 25.83 8.80
CA ALA A 33 11.22 27.29 8.83
C ALA A 33 11.02 27.89 7.42
N LYS A 34 11.59 27.24 6.39
CA LYS A 34 11.40 27.59 5.00
C LYS A 34 9.93 27.46 4.56
N ALA A 35 9.27 26.34 4.86
CA ALA A 35 7.87 26.12 4.51
C ALA A 35 6.93 27.20 5.11
N ARG A 36 7.21 27.66 6.33
CA ARG A 36 6.49 28.77 6.99
C ARG A 36 6.70 30.12 6.31
N VAL A 37 7.85 30.33 5.66
CA VAL A 37 8.14 31.57 4.92
C VAL A 37 7.52 31.54 3.52
N GLU A 38 7.49 30.37 2.88
CA GLU A 38 6.96 30.20 1.51
C GLU A 38 5.43 30.19 1.44
N SER A 39 4.74 29.96 2.56
CA SER A 39 3.27 29.88 2.60
C SER A 39 2.71 30.22 3.97
N ASP A 40 1.64 31.01 4.01
CA ASP A 40 0.84 31.26 5.21
C ASP A 40 -0.25 30.19 5.45
N HIS A 41 -0.49 29.30 4.48
CA HIS A 41 -1.49 28.24 4.59
C HIS A 41 -0.95 27.03 5.39
N GLY A 42 -1.60 26.74 6.52
CA GLY A 42 -1.22 25.66 7.43
C GLY A 42 -1.10 24.27 6.78
N THR A 43 -1.95 23.95 5.81
CA THR A 43 -1.91 22.67 5.07
C THR A 43 -0.62 22.53 4.26
N THR A 44 -0.23 23.57 3.53
CA THR A 44 0.99 23.57 2.71
C THR A 44 2.25 23.47 3.58
N ILE A 45 2.26 24.14 4.73
CA ILE A 45 3.33 24.02 5.72
C ILE A 45 3.43 22.58 6.24
N GLY A 46 2.28 21.96 6.54
CA GLY A 46 2.18 20.56 6.94
C GLY A 46 2.76 19.61 5.89
N ASP A 47 2.26 19.69 4.64
CA ASP A 47 2.73 18.85 3.54
C ASP A 47 4.25 18.94 3.30
N GLY A 48 4.81 20.17 3.39
CA GLY A 48 6.24 20.39 3.27
C GLY A 48 7.05 19.76 4.41
N ALA A 49 6.56 19.87 5.64
CA ALA A 49 7.17 19.26 6.82
C ALA A 49 7.13 17.72 6.75
N GLU A 50 5.99 17.16 6.33
CA GLU A 50 5.85 15.73 6.13
C GLU A 50 6.80 15.20 5.05
N GLU A 51 6.93 15.91 3.91
CA GLU A 51 7.81 15.47 2.83
C GLU A 51 9.29 15.57 3.22
N ALA A 52 9.68 16.58 3.99
CA ALA A 52 11.03 16.68 4.53
C ALA A 52 11.37 15.45 5.40
N VAL A 53 10.48 15.06 6.31
CA VAL A 53 10.66 13.86 7.14
C VAL A 53 10.74 12.59 6.27
N ARG A 54 9.82 12.41 5.32
CA ARG A 54 9.85 11.24 4.41
C ARG A 54 11.15 11.17 3.62
N LYS A 55 11.63 12.29 3.07
CA LYS A 55 12.89 12.36 2.32
C LYS A 55 14.08 11.94 3.19
N THR A 56 14.17 12.46 4.41
CA THR A 56 15.20 12.07 5.37
C THR A 56 15.17 10.57 5.65
N LEU A 57 13.99 10.01 5.92
CA LEU A 57 13.85 8.56 6.16
C LEU A 57 14.28 7.75 4.93
N ARG A 58 13.92 8.14 3.69
CA ARG A 58 14.41 7.46 2.47
C ARG A 58 15.92 7.47 2.33
N SER A 59 16.58 8.56 2.75
CA SER A 59 18.04 8.69 2.63
C SER A 59 18.82 7.91 3.68
N TYR A 60 18.23 7.68 4.87
CA TYR A 60 18.96 7.11 6.01
C TYR A 60 18.47 5.71 6.44
N LEU A 61 17.33 5.24 5.94
CA LEU A 61 16.91 3.85 6.13
C LEU A 61 17.65 2.91 5.16
N PRO A 62 17.78 1.61 5.48
CA PRO A 62 18.36 0.63 4.56
C PRO A 62 17.63 0.63 3.20
N SER A 63 18.38 0.45 2.11
CA SER A 63 17.89 0.60 0.72
C SER A 63 16.72 -0.31 0.32
N GLY A 64 16.46 -1.38 1.07
CA GLY A 64 15.28 -2.23 0.86
C GLY A 64 13.97 -1.60 1.33
N TYR A 65 14.01 -0.59 2.20
CA TYR A 65 12.80 0.07 2.68
C TYR A 65 12.37 1.18 1.73
N SER A 66 11.06 1.31 1.55
CA SER A 66 10.45 2.46 0.87
C SER A 66 9.65 3.30 1.86
N VAL A 67 9.51 4.60 1.60
CA VAL A 67 8.78 5.52 2.49
C VAL A 67 7.78 6.34 1.68
N GLY A 68 6.51 6.30 2.07
CA GLY A 68 5.43 7.08 1.44
C GLY A 68 4.39 7.57 2.44
N LYS A 69 3.20 7.91 1.96
CA LYS A 69 2.06 8.38 2.77
C LYS A 69 0.77 7.77 2.26
N GLY A 70 -0.21 7.51 3.13
CA GLY A 70 -1.51 7.01 2.70
C GLY A 70 -2.26 6.21 3.75
N ILE A 71 -3.10 5.27 3.29
CA ILE A 71 -3.93 4.43 4.16
C ILE A 71 -3.39 3.01 4.15
N VAL A 72 -3.28 2.40 5.32
CA VAL A 72 -2.83 1.00 5.48
C VAL A 72 -4.04 0.12 5.77
N TYR A 73 -4.14 -1.01 5.09
CA TYR A 73 -5.22 -1.98 5.23
C TYR A 73 -4.68 -3.32 5.72
N ASP A 74 -5.50 -4.06 6.45
CA ASP A 74 -5.24 -5.47 6.73
C ASP A 74 -6.05 -6.40 5.82
N ALA A 75 -5.66 -7.68 5.78
CA ALA A 75 -6.32 -8.68 4.95
C ALA A 75 -7.75 -9.02 5.41
N PHE A 76 -8.20 -8.40 6.50
CA PHE A 76 -9.52 -8.55 7.08
C PHE A 76 -10.38 -7.30 6.84
N GLY A 77 -10.00 -6.44 5.89
CA GLY A 77 -10.81 -5.31 5.43
C GLY A 77 -10.89 -4.12 6.37
N ASP A 78 -10.05 -4.04 7.42
CA ASP A 78 -9.92 -2.82 8.21
C ASP A 78 -8.83 -1.92 7.61
N GLY A 79 -8.99 -0.61 7.79
CA GLY A 79 -8.05 0.41 7.35
C GLY A 79 -7.62 1.32 8.50
N SER A 80 -6.40 1.81 8.43
CA SER A 80 -5.93 2.93 9.25
C SER A 80 -6.62 4.22 8.81
N ARG A 81 -6.34 5.31 9.53
CA ARG A 81 -6.57 6.65 8.98
C ARG A 81 -5.45 7.02 8.00
N GLN A 82 -5.61 8.15 7.31
CA GLN A 82 -4.53 8.73 6.55
C GLN A 82 -3.32 8.95 7.47
N THR A 83 -2.19 8.38 7.03
CA THR A 83 -0.93 8.29 7.76
C THR A 83 0.15 9.01 6.95
N ASP A 84 0.85 9.93 7.59
CA ASP A 84 1.81 10.83 6.93
C ASP A 84 3.10 10.10 6.51
N VAL A 85 3.48 9.06 7.25
CA VAL A 85 4.65 8.23 6.99
C VAL A 85 4.28 6.75 7.03
N VAL A 86 4.50 6.04 5.93
CA VAL A 86 4.40 4.58 5.86
C VAL A 86 5.74 4.06 5.34
N ILE A 87 6.43 3.26 6.15
CA ILE A 87 7.68 2.60 5.81
C ILE A 87 7.36 1.15 5.41
N THR A 88 7.72 0.73 4.21
CA THR A 88 7.43 -0.61 3.69
C THR A 88 8.68 -1.45 3.50
N THR A 89 8.53 -2.76 3.62
CA THR A 89 9.57 -3.75 3.32
C THR A 89 9.68 -3.98 1.80
N PRO A 90 10.75 -4.63 1.30
CA PRO A 90 10.87 -5.04 -0.10
C PRO A 90 9.74 -5.96 -0.58
N ASP A 91 9.12 -6.71 0.33
CA ASP A 91 8.03 -7.63 0.00
C ASP A 91 6.72 -6.90 -0.31
N HIS A 92 6.64 -5.61 -0.01
CA HIS A 92 5.43 -4.84 -0.22
C HIS A 92 5.10 -4.76 -1.73
N PRO A 93 3.89 -5.18 -2.13
CA PRO A 93 3.55 -5.43 -3.54
C PRO A 93 3.29 -4.17 -4.36
N LEU A 94 3.04 -3.04 -3.68
CA LEU A 94 2.57 -1.82 -4.31
C LEU A 94 3.65 -0.74 -4.25
N SER A 95 4.09 -0.26 -5.41
CA SER A 95 4.96 0.91 -5.48
C SER A 95 4.09 2.16 -5.60
N PHE A 96 4.30 3.13 -4.71
CA PHE A 96 3.60 4.42 -4.74
C PHE A 96 4.55 5.51 -5.22
N PRO A 97 4.16 6.30 -6.24
CA PRO A 97 4.97 7.42 -6.69
C PRO A 97 5.11 8.47 -5.59
N GLU A 98 6.27 9.11 -5.53
CA GLU A 98 6.53 10.22 -4.62
C GLU A 98 5.44 11.31 -4.74
N GLY A 99 4.99 11.82 -3.60
CA GLY A 99 3.98 12.88 -3.53
C GLY A 99 2.52 12.45 -3.68
N LYS A 100 2.23 11.17 -3.96
CA LYS A 100 0.85 10.65 -3.98
C LYS A 100 0.52 9.83 -2.75
N SER A 101 -0.72 9.96 -2.27
CA SER A 101 -1.26 9.08 -1.23
C SER A 101 -1.45 7.68 -1.80
N GLY A 102 -0.89 6.67 -1.12
CA GLY A 102 -0.97 5.27 -1.49
C GLY A 102 -1.96 4.45 -0.65
N THR A 103 -2.09 3.18 -1.03
CA THR A 103 -2.91 2.16 -0.36
C THR A 103 -2.01 1.00 0.03
N TYR A 104 -1.68 0.86 1.30
CA TYR A 104 -0.70 -0.10 1.76
C TYR A 104 -1.37 -1.33 2.36
N VAL A 105 -0.76 -2.51 2.20
CA VAL A 105 -1.08 -3.72 2.97
C VAL A 105 -0.17 -3.82 4.21
N VAL A 106 -0.74 -3.99 5.40
CA VAL A 106 0.01 -3.98 6.68
C VAL A 106 1.08 -5.08 6.72
N ASP A 107 0.87 -6.18 6.00
CA ASP A 107 1.81 -7.29 5.89
C ASP A 107 3.16 -6.93 5.26
N GLY A 108 3.21 -5.85 4.47
CA GLY A 108 4.44 -5.29 3.90
C GLY A 108 4.84 -3.96 4.56
N VAL A 109 4.23 -3.57 5.69
CA VAL A 109 4.58 -2.34 6.42
C VAL A 109 5.54 -2.68 7.54
N ALA A 110 6.67 -1.97 7.58
CA ALA A 110 7.68 -2.07 8.62
C ALA A 110 7.42 -1.09 9.78
N ALA A 111 6.90 0.09 9.50
CA ALA A 111 6.54 1.10 10.50
C ALA A 111 5.60 2.14 9.89
N ALA A 112 4.89 2.87 10.73
CA ALA A 112 4.03 3.96 10.31
C ALA A 112 4.12 5.13 11.29
N GLY A 113 3.72 6.33 10.89
CA GLY A 113 3.75 7.47 11.79
C GLY A 113 3.14 8.75 11.26
N GLU A 114 3.09 9.73 12.16
CA GLU A 114 2.52 11.06 11.95
C GLU A 114 3.61 12.14 12.02
N VAL A 115 3.43 13.22 11.27
CA VAL A 115 4.32 14.37 11.31
C VAL A 115 3.54 15.61 11.72
N LYS A 116 3.98 16.27 12.78
CA LYS A 116 3.33 17.49 13.29
C LYS A 116 4.31 18.66 13.25
N SER A 117 3.92 19.76 12.62
CA SER A 117 4.71 21.00 12.63
C SER A 117 4.79 21.61 14.03
N CYS A 118 3.79 21.37 14.88
CA CYS A 118 3.79 21.69 16.30
C CYS A 118 2.84 20.73 17.04
N LEU A 119 3.34 20.06 18.07
CA LEU A 119 2.57 19.13 18.89
C LEU A 119 1.86 19.90 20.02
N ASP A 120 0.57 20.16 19.83
CA ASP A 120 -0.32 20.65 20.88
C ASP A 120 -1.19 19.54 21.49
N GLY A 121 -2.07 19.88 22.43
CA GLY A 121 -2.93 18.91 23.10
C GLY A 121 -3.91 18.22 22.14
N THR A 122 -4.38 18.91 21.11
CA THR A 122 -5.30 18.35 20.11
C THR A 122 -4.54 17.43 19.16
N ALA A 123 -3.37 17.86 18.69
CA ALA A 123 -2.50 17.07 17.82
C ALA A 123 -2.02 15.79 18.50
N LEU A 124 -1.70 15.82 19.80
CA LEU A 124 -1.33 14.63 20.56
C LEU A 124 -2.49 13.64 20.67
N THR A 125 -3.70 14.12 20.97
CA THR A 125 -4.90 13.27 21.03
C THR A 125 -5.23 12.66 19.66
N ASP A 126 -5.12 13.44 18.58
CA ASP A 126 -5.27 12.94 17.21
C ASP A 126 -4.24 11.86 16.87
N SER A 127 -2.95 12.09 17.17
CA SER A 127 -1.89 11.11 16.95
C SER A 127 -2.13 9.81 17.73
N ILE A 128 -2.54 9.88 19.00
CA ILE A 128 -2.90 8.69 19.79
C ILE A 128 -4.07 7.95 19.13
N ALA A 129 -5.10 8.65 18.68
CA ALA A 129 -6.26 8.04 18.04
C ALA A 129 -5.91 7.39 16.69
N LYS A 130 -5.04 8.02 15.88
CA LYS A 130 -4.55 7.47 14.61
C LYS A 130 -3.67 6.24 14.83
N GLY A 131 -2.76 6.31 15.79
CA GLY A 131 -1.94 5.18 16.22
C GLY A 131 -2.81 4.03 16.72
N ALA A 132 -3.81 4.31 17.55
CA ALA A 132 -4.78 3.30 18.01
C ALA A 132 -5.52 2.61 16.86
N ALA A 133 -5.95 3.35 15.83
CA ALA A 133 -6.58 2.78 14.64
C ALA A 133 -5.61 1.88 13.87
N PHE A 134 -4.38 2.34 13.64
CA PHE A 134 -3.33 1.55 12.98
C PHE A 134 -2.99 0.27 13.76
N LYS A 135 -2.87 0.35 15.09
CA LYS A 135 -2.55 -0.77 15.98
C LYS A 135 -3.64 -1.83 16.08
N ARG A 136 -4.83 -1.60 15.52
CA ARG A 136 -5.88 -2.62 15.36
C ARG A 136 -5.70 -3.46 14.09
N LEU A 137 -4.92 -2.99 13.12
CA LEU A 137 -4.62 -3.78 11.92
C LEU A 137 -3.80 -5.02 12.27
N ARG A 138 -4.01 -6.13 11.56
CA ARG A 138 -3.32 -7.39 11.82
C ARG A 138 -2.60 -7.92 10.59
N MET A 139 -1.30 -8.16 10.73
CA MET A 139 -0.53 -8.89 9.75
C MET A 139 -0.98 -10.35 9.72
N THR A 140 -0.94 -10.94 8.54
CA THR A 140 -1.17 -12.36 8.31
C THR A 140 0.16 -13.11 8.30
N ILE A 141 0.14 -14.35 8.78
CA ILE A 141 1.34 -15.19 8.87
C ILE A 141 1.01 -16.56 8.32
N ASN A 142 2.00 -17.13 7.64
CA ASN A 142 1.99 -18.50 7.17
C ASN A 142 2.99 -19.34 7.96
N GLU A 143 2.79 -20.66 7.96
CA GLU A 143 3.70 -21.63 8.60
C GLU A 143 5.16 -21.50 8.16
N SER A 144 5.39 -21.05 6.93
CA SER A 144 6.71 -20.86 6.36
C SER A 144 7.36 -19.51 6.72
N ASP A 145 6.62 -18.58 7.31
CA ASP A 145 7.14 -17.27 7.69
C ASP A 145 8.00 -17.39 8.97
N ARG A 146 9.05 -16.56 9.05
CA ARG A 146 9.95 -16.53 10.21
C ARG A 146 10.16 -15.10 10.67
N VAL A 147 9.69 -14.78 11.88
CA VAL A 147 10.00 -13.51 12.54
C VAL A 147 11.40 -13.59 13.13
N MET A 148 12.28 -12.72 12.68
CA MET A 148 13.65 -12.61 13.19
C MET A 148 13.68 -11.63 14.35
N THR A 149 13.99 -12.13 15.54
CA THR A 149 14.12 -11.34 16.76
C THR A 149 15.47 -11.59 17.40
N SER A 150 15.96 -10.61 18.18
CA SER A 150 17.21 -10.74 18.95
C SER A 150 17.13 -11.84 20.02
N LYS A 151 15.91 -12.12 20.52
CA LYS A 151 15.60 -13.16 21.50
C LYS A 151 14.44 -14.00 20.97
N GLU A 152 14.60 -15.32 20.96
CA GLU A 152 13.57 -16.26 20.56
C GLU A 152 12.56 -16.45 21.71
N GLN A 153 11.50 -15.64 21.72
CA GLN A 153 10.45 -15.64 22.73
C GLN A 153 9.08 -15.51 22.06
N ALA A 154 8.07 -16.20 22.58
CA ALA A 154 6.70 -16.14 22.02
C ALA A 154 6.16 -14.70 22.00
N TYR A 155 6.34 -13.95 23.10
CA TYR A 155 6.00 -12.53 23.17
C TYR A 155 6.63 -11.74 22.01
N MET A 156 7.90 -12.02 21.71
CA MET A 156 8.65 -11.35 20.66
C MET A 156 8.19 -11.65 19.25
N GLN A 157 7.87 -12.91 19.01
CA GLN A 157 7.30 -13.32 17.76
C GLN A 157 5.93 -12.67 17.56
N GLN A 158 5.12 -12.47 18.61
CA GLN A 158 3.81 -11.84 18.53
C GLN A 158 3.86 -10.34 18.28
N ILE A 159 4.67 -9.61 19.05
CA ILE A 159 4.74 -8.16 18.89
C ILE A 159 5.44 -7.73 17.61
N GLY A 160 6.34 -8.57 17.07
CA GLY A 160 6.96 -8.37 15.76
C GLY A 160 5.95 -8.42 14.58
N LEU A 161 4.66 -8.63 14.86
CA LEU A 161 3.58 -8.71 13.87
C LEU A 161 2.66 -7.51 13.91
N VAL A 162 2.94 -6.55 14.80
CA VAL A 162 2.22 -5.29 14.89
C VAL A 162 3.25 -4.17 14.68
N PRO A 163 3.37 -3.62 13.45
CA PRO A 163 4.38 -2.62 13.15
C PRO A 163 4.32 -1.44 14.12
N PRO A 164 5.47 -0.85 14.48
CA PRO A 164 5.50 0.33 15.36
C PRO A 164 4.82 1.54 14.72
N TYR A 165 4.20 2.37 15.56
CA TYR A 165 3.60 3.65 15.16
C TYR A 165 4.27 4.81 15.90
N PHE A 166 4.76 5.83 15.20
CA PHE A 166 5.51 6.93 15.83
C PHE A 166 5.00 8.32 15.44
N VAL A 167 5.49 9.33 16.15
CA VAL A 167 5.26 10.74 15.84
C VAL A 167 6.58 11.46 15.70
N VAL A 168 6.73 12.29 14.66
CA VAL A 168 7.81 13.29 14.55
C VAL A 168 7.18 14.67 14.65
N ALA A 169 7.59 15.44 15.65
CA ALA A 169 7.15 16.79 15.88
C ALA A 169 8.33 17.76 15.77
N PHE A 170 8.16 18.82 15.00
CA PHE A 170 9.20 19.85 14.87
C PHE A 170 9.25 20.80 16.08
N ASP A 171 8.16 20.88 16.83
CA ASP A 171 8.02 21.69 18.03
C ASP A 171 6.87 21.13 18.89
N ASN A 172 6.70 21.61 20.11
CA ASN A 172 5.57 21.29 20.98
C ASN A 172 5.12 22.51 21.81
N LYS A 173 3.81 22.62 22.01
CA LYS A 173 3.17 23.57 22.94
C LYS A 173 2.74 22.94 24.27
N VAL A 174 2.73 21.61 24.33
CA VAL A 174 2.43 20.85 25.55
C VAL A 174 3.73 20.56 26.28
N THR A 175 3.74 20.74 27.60
CA THR A 175 4.92 20.42 28.42
C THR A 175 5.28 18.94 28.32
N ILE A 176 6.55 18.60 28.45
CA ILE A 176 7.03 17.21 28.38
C ILE A 176 6.30 16.31 29.39
N ASN A 177 6.09 16.79 30.62
CA ASN A 177 5.37 16.04 31.65
C ASN A 177 3.94 15.72 31.25
N THR A 178 3.20 16.70 30.70
CA THR A 178 1.82 16.49 30.25
C THR A 178 1.74 15.54 29.05
N ILE A 179 2.73 15.51 28.16
CA ILE A 179 2.83 14.48 27.12
C ILE A 179 2.96 13.10 27.79
N GLY A 180 3.88 12.97 28.75
CA GLY A 180 4.10 11.72 29.50
C GLY A 180 2.88 11.23 30.27
N ASP A 181 2.14 12.13 30.92
CA ASP A 181 0.89 11.79 31.63
C ASP A 181 -0.15 11.21 30.67
N ARG A 182 -0.42 11.91 29.56
CA ARG A 182 -1.37 11.45 28.53
C ARG A 182 -0.98 10.13 27.89
N LEU A 183 0.32 9.90 27.69
CA LEU A 183 0.82 8.63 27.16
C LEU A 183 0.64 7.47 28.14
N ARG A 184 0.77 7.72 29.45
CA ARG A 184 0.53 6.73 30.51
C ARG A 184 -0.96 6.47 30.75
N GLU A 185 -1.80 7.47 30.54
CA GLU A 185 -3.26 7.37 30.64
C GLU A 185 -3.90 6.71 29.41
N ALA A 186 -3.22 6.69 28.26
CA ALA A 186 -3.74 6.09 27.05
C ALA A 186 -3.81 4.55 27.18
N ASP A 187 -5.00 4.00 26.94
CA ASP A 187 -5.23 2.57 26.98
C ASP A 187 -4.35 1.81 25.98
N LEU A 188 -3.85 0.65 26.41
CA LEU A 188 -3.25 -0.31 25.49
C LEU A 188 -4.34 -0.84 24.55
N ILE A 189 -3.99 -0.99 23.28
CA ILE A 189 -4.87 -1.47 22.23
C ILE A 189 -4.87 -3.00 22.27
N PRO A 190 -5.98 -3.63 22.71
CA PRO A 190 -6.06 -5.09 22.70
C PRO A 190 -6.13 -5.61 21.25
N PRO A 191 -5.85 -6.90 21.05
CA PRO A 191 -6.19 -7.60 19.82
C PRO A 191 -7.66 -7.39 19.45
N PRO A 192 -8.00 -7.07 18.19
CA PRO A 192 -9.38 -6.99 17.76
C PRO A 192 -10.09 -8.31 17.99
N VAL A 193 -11.32 -8.27 18.51
CA VAL A 193 -12.13 -9.48 18.68
C VAL A 193 -12.33 -10.13 17.31
N GLY A 194 -12.02 -11.41 17.18
CA GLY A 194 -12.08 -12.14 15.92
C GLY A 194 -10.85 -11.99 15.00
N LYS A 195 -9.85 -11.17 15.37
CA LYS A 195 -8.53 -11.13 14.73
C LYS A 195 -7.46 -11.36 15.80
N PRO A 196 -6.82 -12.53 15.90
CA PRO A 196 -6.61 -13.56 14.87
C PRO A 196 -7.42 -14.84 15.12
N THR A 197 -7.46 -15.74 14.13
CA THR A 197 -8.34 -16.93 14.15
C THR A 197 -7.57 -18.26 14.23
N GLY A 198 -6.23 -18.23 14.27
CA GLY A 198 -5.37 -19.37 14.54
C GLY A 198 -4.28 -19.07 15.57
N GLU A 199 -3.59 -20.10 16.05
CA GLU A 199 -2.47 -19.94 16.99
C GLU A 199 -1.26 -19.25 16.34
N GLN A 200 -1.12 -19.32 15.02
CA GLN A 200 0.06 -18.85 14.28
C GLN A 200 0.04 -17.36 13.94
N ASP A 201 -1.16 -16.76 13.84
CA ASP A 201 -1.36 -15.32 13.65
C ASP A 201 -1.73 -14.59 14.97
N ALA A 202 -1.62 -15.30 16.11
CA ALA A 202 -1.92 -14.88 17.47
C ALA A 202 -1.08 -13.71 18.02
N ALA A 203 -1.24 -12.49 17.50
CA ALA A 203 -0.71 -11.27 18.12
C ALA A 203 -1.60 -10.81 19.31
N ASN A 204 -1.64 -11.62 20.38
CA ASN A 204 -2.59 -11.46 21.49
C ASN A 204 -2.17 -10.45 22.57
N THR A 205 -0.99 -9.87 22.43
CA THR A 205 -0.45 -8.90 23.37
C THR A 205 -1.00 -7.49 23.10
N PRO A 206 -1.62 -6.80 24.08
CA PRO A 206 -2.01 -5.40 23.94
C PRO A 206 -0.83 -4.49 23.60
N GLN A 207 -1.04 -3.54 22.68
CA GLN A 207 0.02 -2.66 22.15
C GLN A 207 -0.22 -1.21 22.59
N PRO A 208 0.83 -0.41 22.86
CA PRO A 208 0.62 1.02 23.06
C PRO A 208 0.14 1.65 21.73
N PRO A 209 -0.68 2.71 21.78
CA PRO A 209 -1.16 3.37 20.56
C PRO A 209 -0.01 4.04 19.78
N LEU A 210 1.01 4.50 20.50
CA LEU A 210 2.26 5.06 19.96
C LEU A 210 3.44 4.28 20.57
N ASP A 211 4.53 4.12 19.82
CA ASP A 211 5.76 3.51 20.30
C ASP A 211 6.87 4.54 20.55
N ALA A 212 6.83 5.67 19.82
CA ALA A 212 7.79 6.75 19.95
C ALA A 212 7.18 8.12 19.60
N ILE A 213 7.63 9.17 20.31
CA ILE A 213 7.41 10.57 19.92
C ILE A 213 8.75 11.28 19.91
N CYS A 214 9.21 11.66 18.73
CA CYS A 214 10.41 12.47 18.51
C CYS A 214 10.02 13.93 18.45
N VAL A 215 10.53 14.77 19.36
CA VAL A 215 10.37 16.22 19.31
C VAL A 215 11.73 16.82 18.97
N LEU A 216 11.89 17.33 17.75
CA LEU A 216 13.16 17.84 17.24
C LEU A 216 13.72 18.94 18.16
N GLY A 217 15.01 18.86 18.47
CA GLY A 217 15.74 19.77 19.35
C GLY A 217 15.37 19.68 20.83
N LYS A 218 14.60 18.66 21.26
CA LYS A 218 14.17 18.52 22.67
C LYS A 218 14.42 17.12 23.22
N GLY A 219 13.92 16.09 22.55
CA GLY A 219 14.04 14.73 23.06
C GLY A 219 13.06 13.74 22.47
N VAL A 220 13.10 12.51 22.99
CA VAL A 220 12.27 11.40 22.51
C VAL A 220 11.55 10.72 23.65
N TRP A 221 10.23 10.58 23.53
CA TRP A 221 9.47 9.61 24.31
C TRP A 221 9.55 8.25 23.63
N LEU A 222 9.91 7.21 24.37
CA LEU A 222 9.95 5.84 23.89
C LEU A 222 9.12 4.95 24.80
N TYR A 223 8.29 4.09 24.20
CA TYR A 223 7.65 3.01 24.92
C TYR A 223 8.60 1.80 24.96
N LEU A 224 9.11 1.52 26.15
CA LEU A 224 9.98 0.37 26.38
C LEU A 224 9.12 -0.83 26.75
N ARG A 225 9.18 -1.84 25.91
CA ARG A 225 8.35 -3.03 26.04
C ARG A 225 8.90 -3.93 27.16
N PRO A 226 8.04 -4.69 27.86
CA PRO A 226 8.45 -5.77 28.76
C PRO A 226 9.56 -6.64 28.18
N ASP A 227 10.48 -7.08 29.03
CA ASP A 227 11.67 -7.89 28.68
C ASP A 227 12.70 -7.23 27.74
N ASN A 228 12.48 -5.94 27.45
CA ASN A 228 13.36 -5.07 26.69
C ASN A 228 13.90 -5.73 25.43
N PRO A 229 13.03 -5.99 24.46
CA PRO A 229 13.37 -6.81 23.32
C PRO A 229 14.34 -6.17 22.34
N MET A 230 14.33 -4.84 22.33
CA MET A 230 15.25 -4.03 21.54
C MET A 230 16.63 -3.90 22.22
N GLY A 231 16.79 -4.41 23.45
CA GLY A 231 18.07 -4.42 24.16
C GLY A 231 18.52 -3.05 24.67
N PHE A 232 17.60 -2.08 24.79
CA PHE A 232 17.91 -0.74 25.29
C PHE A 232 18.32 -0.77 26.76
N ARG A 233 19.53 -0.32 27.08
CA ARG A 233 19.99 -0.16 28.46
C ARG A 233 19.74 1.27 28.90
N ILE A 234 18.85 1.47 29.87
CA ILE A 234 18.54 2.81 30.37
C ILE A 234 19.42 3.10 31.57
N GLY A 235 20.18 4.19 31.53
CA GLY A 235 20.80 4.76 32.73
C GLY A 235 19.78 5.60 33.48
N ILE A 236 19.44 5.20 34.71
CA ILE A 236 18.62 6.01 35.63
C ILE A 236 19.56 6.69 36.60
N THR A 237 19.57 8.01 36.59
CA THR A 237 20.25 8.82 37.62
C THR A 237 19.33 8.94 38.83
N LYS A 238 19.79 8.51 39.99
CA LYS A 238 19.07 8.68 41.27
C LYS A 238 19.26 10.11 41.80
N GLU A 239 18.44 10.50 42.77
CA GLU A 239 18.54 11.81 43.44
C GLU A 239 19.91 12.06 44.09
N ASP A 240 20.62 10.99 44.46
CA ASP A 240 21.99 11.04 44.99
C ASP A 240 23.09 11.18 43.91
N GLY A 241 22.70 11.32 42.63
CA GLY A 241 23.60 11.42 41.49
C GLY A 241 24.18 10.09 41.00
N SER A 242 23.92 8.97 41.69
CA SER A 242 24.38 7.65 41.24
C SER A 242 23.60 7.18 40.01
N LYS A 243 24.30 6.56 39.05
CA LYS A 243 23.70 6.02 37.83
C LYS A 243 23.51 4.50 37.99
N THR A 244 22.28 4.04 37.88
CA THR A 244 21.97 2.61 37.78
C THR A 244 21.49 2.28 36.38
N VAL A 245 22.09 1.26 35.76
CA VAL A 245 21.63 0.78 34.45
C VAL A 245 20.56 -0.27 34.67
N ARG A 246 19.35 -0.02 34.18
CA ARG A 246 18.26 -0.98 34.19
C ARG A 246 18.04 -1.54 32.78
N ASN A 247 17.80 -2.85 32.72
CA ASN A 247 17.46 -3.59 31.51
C ASN A 247 16.07 -4.25 31.60
N ASP A 248 15.39 -4.09 32.74
CA ASP A 248 14.08 -4.65 33.11
C ASP A 248 12.96 -3.59 33.10
N TYR A 249 13.29 -2.34 32.80
CA TYR A 249 12.30 -1.26 32.77
C TYR A 249 11.34 -1.43 31.59
N SER A 250 10.04 -1.26 31.88
CA SER A 250 8.99 -1.22 30.86
C SER A 250 8.05 -0.04 31.12
N GLY A 251 7.50 0.52 30.05
CA GLY A 251 6.66 1.72 30.06
C GLY A 251 7.28 2.89 29.30
N TRP A 252 6.63 4.04 29.41
CA TRP A 252 7.06 5.27 28.76
C TRP A 252 8.24 5.92 29.47
N THR A 253 9.30 6.19 28.73
CA THR A 253 10.45 6.96 29.20
C THR A 253 10.71 8.16 28.29
N TYR A 254 11.17 9.26 28.87
CA TYR A 254 11.65 10.42 28.13
C TYR A 254 13.17 10.47 28.15
N LEU A 255 13.76 10.63 26.98
CA LEU A 255 15.17 10.90 26.82
C LEU A 255 15.34 12.33 26.30
N GLU A 256 15.78 13.22 27.17
CA GLU A 256 16.23 14.56 26.78
C GLU A 256 17.55 14.46 26.01
N THR A 257 17.59 15.08 24.83
CA THR A 257 18.76 15.05 23.97
C THR A 257 18.66 16.15 22.92
N ASP A 258 19.81 16.69 22.53
CA ASP A 258 19.93 17.63 21.42
C ASP A 258 19.88 16.94 20.03
N ALA A 259 19.86 15.59 20.01
CA ALA A 259 19.85 14.78 18.81
C ALA A 259 18.72 13.71 18.79
N PRO A 260 17.46 14.08 19.03
CA PRO A 260 16.33 13.15 19.11
C PRO A 260 16.12 12.32 17.83
N LEU A 261 16.48 12.82 16.65
CA LEU A 261 16.44 12.04 15.40
C LEU A 261 17.40 10.85 15.46
N VAL A 262 18.57 10.97 16.08
CA VAL A 262 19.51 9.85 16.26
C VAL A 262 18.86 8.72 17.03
N ILE A 263 18.25 9.05 18.17
CA ILE A 263 17.58 8.09 19.03
C ILE A 263 16.39 7.44 18.30
N THR A 264 15.64 8.23 17.53
CA THR A 264 14.53 7.75 16.71
C THR A 264 15.00 6.78 15.63
N MET A 265 16.13 7.05 14.98
CA MET A 265 16.72 6.14 13.98
C MET A 265 17.22 4.85 14.62
N ILE A 266 17.89 4.92 15.77
CA ILE A 266 18.31 3.73 16.52
C ILE A 266 17.09 2.88 16.88
N TRP A 267 16.03 3.52 17.37
CA TRP A 267 14.77 2.86 17.70
C TRP A 267 14.10 2.23 16.47
N LEU A 268 13.96 2.94 15.35
CA LEU A 268 13.37 2.40 14.12
C LEU A 268 14.12 1.14 13.65
N HIS A 269 15.45 1.16 13.64
CA HIS A 269 16.27 0.01 13.23
C HIS A 269 16.13 -1.21 14.16
N ALA A 270 15.74 -0.99 15.42
CA ALA A 270 15.51 -2.02 16.41
C ALA A 270 14.05 -2.50 16.46
N ALA A 271 13.08 -1.61 16.20
CA ALA A 271 11.65 -1.85 16.36
C ALA A 271 10.97 -2.36 15.09
N MET A 272 11.49 -2.03 13.90
CA MET A 272 10.91 -2.51 12.64
C MET A 272 11.00 -4.04 12.55
N PRO A 273 9.89 -4.72 12.25
CA PRO A 273 9.84 -6.16 12.22
C PRO A 273 10.64 -6.70 11.03
N ARG A 274 11.40 -7.77 11.29
CA ARG A 274 12.17 -8.48 10.26
C ARG A 274 11.51 -9.83 10.07
N VAL A 275 10.63 -9.93 9.08
CA VAL A 275 9.92 -11.18 8.79
C VAL A 275 10.43 -11.73 7.47
N PHE A 276 10.99 -12.93 7.49
CA PHE A 276 11.25 -13.68 6.27
C PHE A 276 9.95 -14.32 5.81
N ARG A 277 9.45 -13.87 4.66
CA ARG A 277 8.17 -14.31 4.12
C ARG A 277 8.35 -15.53 3.23
N GLY A 278 7.65 -16.61 3.54
CA GLY A 278 7.65 -17.82 2.71
C GLY A 278 6.65 -17.75 1.55
N ARG A 279 5.79 -16.74 1.52
CA ARG A 279 4.78 -16.48 0.48
C ARG A 279 4.61 -14.97 0.26
N SER A 280 3.96 -14.60 -0.83
CA SER A 280 3.60 -13.19 -1.09
C SER A 280 2.72 -12.63 0.02
N VAL A 281 3.10 -11.45 0.53
CA VAL A 281 2.30 -10.68 1.50
C VAL A 281 0.99 -10.14 0.91
N PHE A 282 0.84 -10.17 -0.43
CA PHE A 282 -0.34 -9.67 -1.11
C PHE A 282 -1.42 -10.73 -1.30
N SER A 283 -1.04 -12.01 -1.33
CA SER A 283 -1.95 -13.13 -1.57
C SER A 283 -3.19 -13.11 -0.64
N PRO A 284 -3.07 -12.83 0.68
CA PRO A 284 -4.23 -12.77 1.58
C PRO A 284 -5.24 -11.66 1.27
N TYR A 285 -4.85 -10.65 0.50
CA TYR A 285 -5.69 -9.52 0.10
C TYR A 285 -6.41 -9.78 -1.22
N LEU A 286 -5.87 -10.67 -2.05
CA LEU A 286 -6.47 -11.09 -3.32
C LEU A 286 -7.40 -12.29 -3.13
N VAL A 287 -6.96 -13.25 -2.30
CA VAL A 287 -7.69 -14.46 -1.98
C VAL A 287 -7.66 -14.63 -0.46
N PRO A 288 -8.65 -14.06 0.26
CA PRO A 288 -8.66 -14.13 1.71
C PRO A 288 -8.79 -15.59 2.17
N PRO A 289 -7.92 -16.06 3.08
CA PRO A 289 -8.10 -17.34 3.76
C PRO A 289 -9.53 -17.50 4.31
N ILE A 290 -10.06 -18.73 4.33
CA ILE A 290 -11.42 -19.05 4.81
C ILE A 290 -11.74 -18.36 6.15
N ARG A 291 -10.76 -18.32 7.05
CA ARG A 291 -10.88 -17.70 8.36
C ARG A 291 -11.02 -16.16 8.31
N HIS A 292 -10.36 -15.49 7.36
CA HIS A 292 -10.53 -14.04 7.13
C HIS A 292 -11.87 -13.78 6.42
N ALA A 293 -12.26 -14.63 5.47
CA ALA A 293 -13.56 -14.54 4.82
C ALA A 293 -14.71 -14.71 5.83
N LYS A 294 -14.55 -15.60 6.82
CA LYS A 294 -15.49 -15.75 7.93
C LYS A 294 -15.62 -14.46 8.75
N TYR A 295 -14.49 -13.85 9.14
CA TYR A 295 -14.51 -12.56 9.84
C TYR A 295 -15.24 -11.46 9.05
N MET A 296 -14.95 -11.36 7.74
CA MET A 296 -15.61 -10.40 6.86
C MET A 296 -17.12 -10.63 6.77
N ASN A 297 -17.54 -11.89 6.68
CA ASN A 297 -18.96 -12.25 6.65
C ASN A 297 -19.66 -11.99 7.99
N ASP A 298 -19.00 -12.27 9.12
CA ASP A 298 -19.54 -12.03 10.45
C ASP A 298 -19.67 -10.53 10.74
N ARG A 299 -18.69 -9.71 10.32
CA ARG A 299 -18.76 -8.24 10.38
C ARG A 299 -19.92 -7.67 9.55
N ASN A 300 -20.21 -8.25 8.38
CA ASN A 300 -21.35 -7.86 7.56
C ASN A 300 -22.71 -8.36 8.10
N ARG A 301 -22.69 -9.21 9.14
CA ARG A 301 -23.88 -9.78 9.81
C ARG A 301 -24.20 -9.12 11.14
N GLU A 302 -23.41 -8.16 11.63
CA GLU A 302 -23.81 -7.35 12.78
C GLU A 302 -25.07 -6.52 12.42
N PRO A 303 -26.19 -6.68 13.15
CA PRO A 303 -27.50 -6.32 12.62
C PRO A 303 -27.82 -4.82 12.80
N ASP A 304 -28.41 -4.27 11.75
CA ASP A 304 -29.38 -3.18 11.83
C ASP A 304 -30.46 -3.55 12.87
N VAL A 305 -30.66 -2.69 13.87
CA VAL A 305 -31.75 -2.85 14.84
C VAL A 305 -33.06 -2.58 14.12
N ALA A 306 -33.72 -3.63 13.63
CA ALA A 306 -35.18 -3.84 13.66
C ALA A 306 -35.61 -4.88 12.62
N GLN A 307 -36.09 -6.03 13.09
CA GLN A 307 -37.39 -6.66 12.76
C GLN A 307 -37.33 -8.19 13.02
N GLN A 308 -38.02 -8.60 14.09
CA GLN A 308 -38.45 -9.98 14.36
C GLN A 308 -39.54 -10.35 13.33
N ALA A 309 -39.85 -11.60 12.91
CA ALA A 309 -39.90 -12.93 13.54
C ALA A 309 -40.19 -13.99 12.42
N PRO A 310 -40.58 -15.27 12.68
CA PRO A 310 -39.90 -16.35 13.40
C PRO A 310 -39.81 -17.69 12.62
N GLN A 311 -38.79 -18.49 12.99
CA GLN A 311 -38.70 -19.96 13.17
C GLN A 311 -39.34 -20.98 12.20
N GLY A 312 -38.53 -21.98 11.81
CA GLY A 312 -38.94 -23.30 11.31
C GLY A 312 -37.82 -24.34 11.51
N ALA A 313 -38.15 -25.49 12.12
CA ALA A 313 -37.23 -26.46 12.73
C ALA A 313 -36.66 -27.55 11.81
N GLY A 314 -35.48 -28.08 12.20
CA GLY A 314 -35.03 -29.48 12.00
C GLY A 314 -34.39 -29.84 10.65
N ILE A 315 -33.44 -30.76 10.46
CA ILE A 315 -32.80 -31.85 11.23
C ILE A 315 -31.54 -32.30 10.42
N ASP A 316 -30.57 -32.90 11.12
CA ASP A 316 -29.48 -33.81 10.69
C ASP A 316 -28.26 -33.34 9.90
N VAL A 317 -27.11 -33.69 10.48
CA VAL A 317 -25.75 -33.57 9.96
C VAL A 317 -25.31 -34.93 9.40
N PRO A 318 -25.00 -35.05 8.09
CA PRO A 318 -24.19 -36.14 7.58
C PRO A 318 -22.70 -35.79 7.59
N LYS A 319 -21.91 -36.84 7.75
CA LYS A 319 -20.45 -36.88 7.88
C LYS A 319 -19.71 -36.23 6.72
N ALA A 320 -18.51 -35.76 7.07
CA ALA A 320 -17.50 -35.22 6.18
C ALA A 320 -17.18 -36.17 5.02
N ASP A 321 -17.44 -35.69 3.80
CA ASP A 321 -16.77 -36.14 2.59
C ASP A 321 -15.79 -35.06 2.12
N THR A 322 -14.60 -35.53 1.76
CA THR A 322 -13.47 -34.79 1.17
C THR A 322 -13.93 -33.81 0.07
N PRO A 323 -13.48 -32.53 0.03
CA PRO A 323 -13.87 -31.64 -1.05
C PRO A 323 -13.22 -32.09 -2.37
N GLN A 324 -14.01 -32.69 -3.25
CA GLN A 324 -13.81 -32.59 -4.69
C GLN A 324 -13.97 -31.12 -5.07
N SER A 325 -13.06 -30.59 -5.88
CA SER A 325 -13.10 -29.21 -6.38
C SER A 325 -14.41 -28.96 -7.12
N ASP A 326 -15.26 -28.07 -6.61
CA ASP A 326 -16.38 -27.53 -7.38
C ASP A 326 -15.81 -26.77 -8.59
N LEU A 327 -15.96 -27.36 -9.77
CA LEU A 327 -15.64 -26.72 -11.04
C LEU A 327 -16.66 -25.60 -11.26
N ARG A 328 -16.20 -24.34 -11.25
CA ARG A 328 -17.02 -23.16 -11.58
C ARG A 328 -17.69 -23.34 -12.94
N ALA A 329 -19.01 -23.11 -13.01
CA ALA A 329 -19.77 -23.26 -14.24
C ALA A 329 -19.76 -21.94 -15.03
N PHE A 330 -19.03 -21.90 -16.15
CA PHE A 330 -18.98 -20.73 -17.03
C PHE A 330 -19.98 -20.82 -18.17
N SER A 331 -20.71 -19.74 -18.44
CA SER A 331 -21.50 -19.57 -19.67
C SER A 331 -21.09 -18.28 -20.39
N VAL A 332 -21.29 -18.21 -21.70
CA VAL A 332 -20.89 -17.06 -22.53
C VAL A 332 -22.05 -16.57 -23.40
N ASP A 333 -22.17 -15.25 -23.55
CA ASP A 333 -23.07 -14.58 -24.48
C ASP A 333 -22.23 -13.88 -25.57
N ARG A 334 -22.01 -14.61 -26.66
CA ARG A 334 -21.19 -14.12 -27.79
C ARG A 334 -21.88 -12.99 -28.55
N ILE A 335 -23.22 -13.01 -28.63
CA ILE A 335 -24.00 -11.96 -29.29
C ILE A 335 -23.86 -10.65 -28.51
N ALA A 336 -23.93 -10.71 -27.17
CA ALA A 336 -23.67 -9.54 -26.34
C ALA A 336 -22.23 -9.02 -26.49
N SER A 337 -21.25 -9.93 -26.54
CA SER A 337 -19.83 -9.58 -26.75
C SER A 337 -19.62 -8.86 -28.08
N ASP A 338 -20.19 -9.38 -29.17
CA ASP A 338 -20.12 -8.78 -30.50
C ASP A 338 -20.79 -7.41 -30.55
N ARG A 339 -21.94 -7.26 -29.87
CA ARG A 339 -22.63 -5.98 -29.76
C ARG A 339 -21.76 -4.94 -29.04
N ARG A 340 -21.13 -5.29 -27.92
CA ARG A 340 -20.22 -4.36 -27.21
C ARG A 340 -19.03 -3.95 -28.05
N LYS A 341 -18.45 -4.90 -28.80
CA LYS A 341 -17.37 -4.62 -29.75
C LYS A 341 -17.81 -3.60 -30.80
N ALA A 342 -19.00 -3.79 -31.39
CA ALA A 342 -19.55 -2.87 -32.38
C ALA A 342 -19.88 -1.48 -31.78
N ASP A 343 -20.47 -1.43 -30.59
CA ASP A 343 -20.78 -0.18 -29.90
C ASP A 343 -19.50 0.63 -29.58
N LEU A 344 -18.44 -0.06 -29.16
CA LEU A 344 -17.13 0.56 -28.90
C LEU A 344 -16.46 1.04 -30.20
N GLU A 345 -16.51 0.25 -31.26
CA GLU A 345 -15.98 0.63 -32.58
C GLU A 345 -16.67 1.89 -33.11
N SER A 346 -18.01 1.94 -33.02
CA SER A 346 -18.78 3.12 -33.40
C SER A 346 -18.36 4.35 -32.59
N TYR A 347 -18.25 4.22 -31.27
CA TYR A 347 -17.82 5.32 -30.42
C TYR A 347 -16.43 5.85 -30.78
N LEU A 348 -15.45 4.96 -30.97
CA LEU A 348 -14.08 5.36 -31.32
C LEU A 348 -14.01 5.96 -32.73
N SER A 349 -14.83 5.47 -33.67
CA SER A 349 -14.93 6.04 -35.01
C SER A 349 -15.46 7.48 -34.99
N ASP A 350 -16.46 7.75 -34.15
CA ASP A 350 -17.09 9.07 -34.04
C ASP A 350 -16.24 10.08 -33.25
N ASN A 351 -15.40 9.60 -32.33
CA ASN A 351 -14.74 10.47 -31.34
C ASN A 351 -13.21 10.46 -31.37
N VAL A 352 -12.58 9.51 -32.06
CA VAL A 352 -11.12 9.33 -32.01
C VAL A 352 -10.52 9.28 -33.40
N TRP A 353 -10.86 8.27 -34.20
CA TRP A 353 -10.29 8.09 -35.54
C TRP A 353 -11.23 7.29 -36.43
N ASN A 354 -11.40 7.72 -37.67
CA ASN A 354 -12.04 6.91 -38.71
C ASN A 354 -11.37 7.13 -40.09
N PRO A 355 -11.57 6.21 -41.06
CA PRO A 355 -10.92 6.31 -42.38
C PRO A 355 -11.36 7.51 -43.24
N HIS A 356 -12.54 8.07 -42.97
CA HIS A 356 -13.12 9.15 -43.78
C HIS A 356 -12.67 10.54 -43.30
N ASP A 357 -12.74 10.79 -42.00
CA ASP A 357 -12.44 12.09 -41.37
C ASP A 357 -11.04 12.15 -40.75
N GLY A 358 -10.34 11.01 -40.66
CA GLY A 358 -9.03 10.91 -40.03
C GLY A 358 -9.10 10.97 -38.50
N PHE A 359 -8.10 11.58 -37.87
CA PHE A 359 -8.00 11.66 -36.40
C PHE A 359 -8.83 12.85 -35.86
N VAL A 360 -10.06 12.55 -35.43
CA VAL A 360 -11.08 13.54 -35.03
C VAL A 360 -11.11 13.84 -33.52
N CYS A 361 -10.18 13.27 -32.75
CA CYS A 361 -10.11 13.47 -31.30
C CYS A 361 -9.97 14.95 -30.92
N LYS A 362 -10.90 15.47 -30.12
CA LYS A 362 -10.92 16.87 -29.67
C LYS A 362 -9.65 17.28 -28.89
N SER A 363 -8.97 16.32 -28.29
CA SER A 363 -7.74 16.52 -27.52
C SER A 363 -6.46 16.37 -28.34
N ALA A 364 -6.57 16.06 -29.64
CA ALA A 364 -5.44 15.71 -30.51
C ALA A 364 -4.30 16.74 -30.46
N VAL A 365 -4.62 18.02 -30.65
CA VAL A 365 -3.64 19.11 -30.72
C VAL A 365 -2.85 19.24 -29.42
N SER A 366 -3.55 19.20 -28.28
CA SER A 366 -2.92 19.33 -26.97
C SER A 366 -2.06 18.11 -26.61
N CYS A 367 -2.53 16.90 -26.92
CA CYS A 367 -1.78 15.66 -26.66
C CYS A 367 -0.51 15.61 -27.51
N ARG A 368 -0.61 15.94 -28.80
CA ARG A 368 0.53 16.00 -29.73
C ARG A 368 1.56 17.03 -29.30
N SER A 369 1.13 18.27 -29.03
CA SER A 369 2.02 19.33 -28.57
C SER A 369 2.75 18.96 -27.28
N SER A 370 2.07 18.26 -26.37
CA SER A 370 2.70 17.82 -25.13
C SER A 370 3.74 16.73 -25.34
N ALA A 371 3.47 15.75 -26.21
CA ALA A 371 4.43 14.69 -26.53
C ALA A 371 5.68 15.25 -27.21
N GLU A 372 5.49 16.13 -28.19
CA GLU A 372 6.58 16.77 -28.95
C GLU A 372 7.45 17.66 -28.06
N LYS A 373 6.85 18.44 -27.14
CA LYS A 373 7.60 19.21 -26.12
C LYS A 373 8.42 18.31 -25.18
N GLY A 374 7.97 17.08 -24.97
CA GLY A 374 8.67 16.07 -24.20
C GLY A 374 9.80 15.37 -24.98
N GLY A 375 10.00 15.68 -26.26
CA GLY A 375 10.97 15.01 -27.11
C GLY A 375 10.53 13.63 -27.63
N ALA A 376 9.22 13.33 -27.56
CA ALA A 376 8.67 12.04 -27.96
C ALA A 376 7.88 12.11 -29.28
N SER A 377 7.92 11.02 -30.03
CA SER A 377 7.05 10.78 -31.19
C SER A 377 5.64 10.44 -30.74
N PHE A 378 4.64 11.09 -31.33
CA PHE A 378 3.22 10.88 -31.00
C PHE A 378 2.52 9.94 -32.00
N TYR A 379 1.86 8.91 -31.48
CA TYR A 379 1.17 7.87 -32.25
C TYR A 379 -0.34 7.89 -31.94
N GLU A 380 -1.15 8.20 -32.96
CA GLU A 380 -2.58 8.44 -32.84
C GLU A 380 -3.40 7.15 -32.75
N GLY A 381 -4.39 7.11 -31.86
CA GLY A 381 -5.48 6.12 -31.88
C GLY A 381 -5.00 4.67 -31.91
N GLN A 382 -4.55 4.14 -30.79
CA GLN A 382 -4.00 2.78 -30.69
C GLN A 382 -5.05 1.68 -30.42
N GLY A 383 -6.32 2.07 -30.44
CA GLY A 383 -7.46 1.17 -30.33
C GLY A 383 -7.64 0.53 -28.95
N HIS A 384 -8.75 -0.16 -28.81
CA HIS A 384 -9.10 -0.98 -27.66
C HIS A 384 -9.41 -2.40 -28.12
N MET A 385 -9.67 -3.31 -27.21
CA MET A 385 -10.12 -4.65 -27.57
C MET A 385 -11.36 -5.01 -26.80
N VAL A 386 -12.23 -5.75 -27.46
CA VAL A 386 -13.25 -6.60 -26.85
C VAL A 386 -13.08 -8.01 -27.41
N GLY A 387 -12.88 -9.00 -26.55
CA GLY A 387 -12.80 -10.39 -26.93
C GLY A 387 -14.17 -10.98 -27.30
N PRO A 388 -14.24 -11.99 -28.19
CA PRO A 388 -15.51 -12.59 -28.64
C PRO A 388 -16.27 -13.38 -27.55
N CYS A 389 -15.64 -13.60 -26.40
CA CYS A 389 -16.23 -14.24 -25.21
C CYS A 389 -16.22 -13.30 -24.00
N TYR A 390 -16.29 -11.98 -24.20
CA TYR A 390 -16.17 -11.00 -23.12
C TYR A 390 -17.36 -11.02 -22.15
N ASP A 391 -18.58 -11.17 -22.65
CA ASP A 391 -19.79 -11.28 -21.83
C ASP A 391 -19.97 -12.70 -21.32
N MET A 392 -19.54 -12.94 -20.09
CA MET A 392 -19.64 -14.24 -19.44
C MET A 392 -20.56 -14.20 -18.22
N ARG A 393 -20.91 -15.39 -17.74
CA ARG A 393 -21.48 -15.59 -16.42
C ARG A 393 -20.75 -16.73 -15.72
N VAL A 394 -20.56 -16.61 -14.42
CA VAL A 394 -20.08 -17.65 -13.52
C VAL A 394 -21.20 -17.96 -12.53
N ASP A 395 -21.65 -19.21 -12.51
CA ASP A 395 -22.75 -19.66 -11.65
C ASP A 395 -24.00 -18.74 -11.77
N GLY A 396 -24.31 -18.34 -13.01
CA GLY A 396 -25.42 -17.44 -13.35
C GLY A 396 -25.16 -15.93 -13.14
N THR A 397 -24.09 -15.56 -12.44
CA THR A 397 -23.72 -14.17 -12.16
C THR A 397 -22.89 -13.58 -13.30
N PRO A 398 -23.24 -12.40 -13.86
CA PRO A 398 -22.43 -11.75 -14.90
C PRO A 398 -20.97 -11.55 -14.48
N LEU A 399 -20.04 -11.94 -15.34
CA LEU A 399 -18.60 -11.79 -15.16
C LEU A 399 -18.02 -11.15 -16.43
N ARG A 400 -17.34 -10.02 -16.27
CA ARG A 400 -16.61 -9.34 -17.33
C ARG A 400 -15.27 -8.89 -16.81
N VAL A 401 -14.21 -9.25 -17.50
CA VAL A 401 -12.84 -8.94 -17.08
C VAL A 401 -12.27 -7.87 -17.99
N VAL A 402 -11.89 -6.72 -17.39
CA VAL A 402 -11.27 -5.61 -18.12
C VAL A 402 -9.83 -5.45 -17.64
N VAL A 403 -8.89 -5.39 -18.59
CA VAL A 403 -7.47 -5.11 -18.33
C VAL A 403 -7.16 -3.68 -18.78
N LEU A 404 -6.52 -2.90 -17.88
CA LEU A 404 -6.24 -1.48 -18.06
C LEU A 404 -4.73 -1.21 -18.22
N PRO A 405 -4.13 -1.42 -19.40
CA PRO A 405 -2.76 -0.97 -19.65
C PRO A 405 -2.70 0.55 -19.81
N MET A 406 -1.53 1.14 -19.60
CA MET A 406 -1.35 2.59 -19.75
C MET A 406 -1.36 3.04 -21.21
N GLU A 407 -0.49 2.47 -22.04
CA GLU A 407 -0.36 2.73 -23.48
C GLU A 407 0.28 1.51 -24.17
N THR A 408 0.25 1.41 -25.51
CA THR A 408 0.88 0.26 -26.18
C THR A 408 2.39 0.43 -26.37
N GLY A 409 2.87 1.67 -26.48
CA GLY A 409 4.30 1.97 -26.65
C GLY A 409 4.88 1.50 -27.99
N GLU A 410 4.03 1.10 -28.94
CA GLU A 410 4.42 0.69 -30.29
C GLU A 410 4.18 1.83 -31.29
N PRO A 411 4.94 1.91 -32.39
CA PRO A 411 4.76 2.93 -33.42
C PRO A 411 3.54 2.69 -34.33
N LYS A 412 2.50 2.01 -33.82
CA LYS A 412 1.25 1.75 -34.53
C LYS A 412 0.27 2.89 -34.30
N GLN A 413 -0.46 3.25 -35.35
CA GLN A 413 -1.48 4.30 -35.33
C GLN A 413 -2.76 3.79 -35.96
N HIS A 414 -3.86 4.53 -35.72
CA HIS A 414 -5.11 4.39 -36.47
C HIS A 414 -5.69 2.97 -36.41
N ARG A 415 -5.66 2.38 -35.21
CA ARG A 415 -6.09 1.01 -34.95
C ARG A 415 -7.55 0.97 -34.57
N THR A 416 -8.33 0.17 -35.31
CA THR A 416 -9.71 -0.16 -34.96
C THR A 416 -9.75 -1.14 -33.78
N VAL A 417 -10.92 -1.29 -33.14
CA VAL A 417 -11.16 -2.32 -32.12
C VAL A 417 -10.95 -3.71 -32.72
N GLU A 418 -11.42 -3.92 -33.95
CA GLU A 418 -11.22 -5.18 -34.68
C GLU A 418 -9.73 -5.53 -34.82
N GLN A 419 -8.94 -4.62 -35.40
CA GLN A 419 -7.51 -4.84 -35.63
C GLN A 419 -6.73 -5.03 -34.32
N ARG A 420 -7.18 -4.42 -33.22
CA ARG A 420 -6.53 -4.55 -31.92
C ARG A 420 -6.94 -5.84 -31.21
N THR A 421 -8.19 -6.28 -31.36
CA THR A 421 -8.63 -7.60 -30.93
C THR A 421 -7.83 -8.69 -31.68
N GLU A 422 -7.67 -8.59 -33.00
CA GLU A 422 -6.88 -9.54 -33.79
C GLU A 422 -5.41 -9.63 -33.34
N ASP A 423 -4.75 -8.50 -33.10
CA ASP A 423 -3.36 -8.45 -32.60
C ASP A 423 -3.19 -9.30 -31.32
N VAL A 424 -4.17 -9.25 -30.41
CA VAL A 424 -4.10 -10.01 -29.17
C VAL A 424 -4.52 -11.45 -29.34
N LEU A 425 -5.55 -11.75 -30.13
CA LEU A 425 -5.90 -13.13 -30.45
C LEU A 425 -4.72 -13.86 -31.12
N ASN A 426 -3.97 -13.18 -31.99
CA ASN A 426 -2.74 -13.70 -32.58
C ASN A 426 -1.64 -13.94 -31.53
N SER A 427 -1.56 -13.10 -30.49
CA SER A 427 -0.66 -13.35 -29.36
C SER A 427 -1.06 -14.59 -28.54
N GLY A 428 -2.35 -14.94 -28.54
CA GLY A 428 -2.87 -16.16 -27.91
C GLY A 428 -2.44 -17.45 -28.62
N LYS A 429 -2.19 -17.39 -29.94
CA LYS A 429 -1.71 -18.52 -30.75
C LYS A 429 -0.26 -18.91 -30.45
N LEU A 430 0.52 -18.01 -29.84
CA LEU A 430 1.88 -18.28 -29.40
C LEU A 430 1.85 -19.11 -28.12
N THR A 431 2.83 -20.00 -27.95
CA THR A 431 3.05 -20.66 -26.65
C THR A 431 3.40 -19.62 -25.59
N PHE A 432 3.12 -19.93 -24.33
CA PHE A 432 3.39 -19.03 -23.20
C PHE A 432 4.80 -18.43 -23.24
N ASN A 433 5.82 -19.24 -23.52
CA ASN A 433 7.22 -18.81 -23.56
C ASN A 433 7.55 -17.88 -24.74
N GLN A 434 6.86 -18.01 -25.87
CA GLN A 434 7.05 -17.19 -27.07
C GLN A 434 6.38 -15.81 -26.96
N ARG A 435 5.47 -15.61 -25.99
CA ARG A 435 4.82 -14.32 -25.76
C ARG A 435 5.79 -13.30 -25.19
N ASN A 436 5.54 -12.03 -25.49
CA ASN A 436 6.23 -10.91 -24.83
C ASN A 436 5.88 -10.85 -23.32
N GLN A 437 6.68 -10.13 -22.54
CA GLN A 437 6.52 -10.06 -21.07
C GLN A 437 5.15 -9.49 -20.65
N HIS A 438 4.60 -8.53 -21.40
CA HIS A 438 3.29 -7.97 -21.12
C HIS A 438 2.17 -9.01 -21.29
N MET A 439 2.18 -9.76 -22.40
CA MET A 439 1.18 -10.79 -22.66
C MET A 439 1.31 -11.99 -21.72
N LYS A 440 2.53 -12.30 -21.22
CA LYS A 440 2.72 -13.26 -20.11
C LYS A 440 2.05 -12.77 -18.83
N GLY A 441 2.25 -11.50 -18.48
CA GLY A 441 1.58 -10.87 -17.32
C GLY A 441 0.05 -10.88 -17.45
N VAL A 442 -0.48 -10.55 -18.62
CA VAL A 442 -1.93 -10.62 -18.90
C VAL A 442 -2.45 -12.05 -18.77
N THR A 443 -1.72 -13.05 -19.27
CA THR A 443 -2.09 -14.47 -19.13
C THR A 443 -2.26 -14.85 -17.66
N PHE A 444 -1.31 -14.48 -16.79
CA PHE A 444 -1.40 -14.75 -15.36
C PHE A 444 -2.58 -14.04 -14.70
N ALA A 445 -2.79 -12.76 -15.02
CA ALA A 445 -3.92 -12.00 -14.49
C ALA A 445 -5.27 -12.61 -14.88
N LEU A 446 -5.41 -13.09 -16.12
CA LEU A 446 -6.63 -13.74 -16.59
C LEU A 446 -6.83 -15.11 -15.94
N ARG A 447 -5.78 -15.93 -15.78
CA ARG A 447 -5.89 -17.20 -15.02
C ARG A 447 -6.45 -16.94 -13.62
N LEU A 448 -5.93 -15.94 -12.92
CA LEU A 448 -6.43 -15.53 -11.60
C LEU A 448 -7.88 -15.05 -11.66
N ALA A 449 -8.23 -14.18 -12.61
CA ALA A 449 -9.58 -13.63 -12.75
C ALA A 449 -10.64 -14.72 -12.99
N PHE A 450 -10.29 -15.77 -13.73
CA PHE A 450 -11.17 -16.91 -13.98
C PHE A 450 -11.04 -18.04 -12.95
N GLY A 451 -10.23 -17.86 -11.89
CA GLY A 451 -10.05 -18.87 -10.86
C GLY A 451 -9.33 -20.13 -11.34
N LEU A 452 -8.53 -20.03 -12.40
CA LEU A 452 -7.67 -21.09 -12.90
C LEU A 452 -6.35 -21.12 -12.11
N PRO A 453 -5.72 -22.30 -11.93
CA PRO A 453 -4.43 -22.40 -11.26
C PRO A 453 -3.36 -21.59 -12.00
N VAL A 454 -2.55 -20.83 -11.26
CA VAL A 454 -1.48 -19.99 -11.81
C VAL A 454 -0.40 -20.85 -12.50
N ASP A 455 -0.17 -22.03 -11.96
CA ASP A 455 0.89 -22.97 -12.34
C ASP A 455 0.45 -23.97 -13.42
N ALA A 456 -0.83 -23.96 -13.80
CA ALA A 456 -1.35 -24.85 -14.82
C ALA A 456 -1.04 -24.31 -16.21
N ASP A 457 -0.71 -25.19 -17.17
CA ASP A 457 -0.66 -24.88 -18.61
C ASP A 457 -2.06 -24.62 -19.21
N THR A 458 -3.04 -24.30 -18.37
CA THR A 458 -4.43 -24.09 -18.77
C THR A 458 -4.64 -22.63 -19.14
N GLU A 459 -4.91 -22.42 -20.43
CA GLU A 459 -5.20 -21.11 -21.02
C GLU A 459 -6.55 -21.07 -21.73
N HIS A 460 -7.40 -22.06 -21.44
CA HIS A 460 -8.73 -22.17 -22.00
C HIS A 460 -9.76 -22.27 -20.90
N ILE A 461 -10.89 -21.60 -21.10
CA ILE A 461 -12.08 -21.73 -20.28
C ILE A 461 -13.02 -22.71 -20.97
N GLN A 462 -13.56 -23.65 -20.20
CA GLN A 462 -14.60 -24.56 -20.65
C GLN A 462 -15.97 -23.98 -20.27
N PHE A 463 -16.90 -23.96 -21.22
CA PHE A 463 -18.24 -23.46 -21.00
C PHE A 463 -19.25 -24.60 -20.82
N VAL A 464 -20.38 -24.30 -20.17
CA VAL A 464 -21.46 -25.25 -19.91
C VAL A 464 -22.13 -25.79 -21.19
N ASP A 465 -21.99 -25.07 -22.31
CA ASP A 465 -22.50 -25.50 -23.62
C ASP A 465 -21.56 -26.48 -24.35
N GLY A 466 -20.44 -26.85 -23.71
CA GLY A 466 -19.41 -27.75 -24.25
C GLY A 466 -18.41 -27.05 -25.17
N SER A 467 -18.55 -25.75 -25.43
CA SER A 467 -17.54 -24.97 -26.15
C SER A 467 -16.39 -24.58 -25.21
N SER A 468 -15.28 -24.14 -25.81
CA SER A 468 -14.16 -23.57 -25.06
C SER A 468 -13.64 -22.30 -25.74
N ALA A 469 -12.95 -21.46 -24.98
CA ALA A 469 -12.28 -20.28 -25.52
C ALA A 469 -10.94 -20.06 -24.82
N HIS A 470 -9.97 -19.54 -25.56
CA HIS A 470 -8.71 -19.10 -24.99
C HIS A 470 -8.95 -17.90 -24.05
N LEU A 471 -8.13 -17.73 -23.02
CA LEU A 471 -8.26 -16.61 -22.06
C LEU A 471 -8.31 -15.25 -22.74
N PHE A 472 -7.56 -15.09 -23.83
CA PHE A 472 -7.53 -13.83 -24.59
C PHE A 472 -8.80 -13.52 -25.37
N GLU A 473 -9.70 -14.49 -25.51
CA GLU A 473 -11.02 -14.28 -26.07
C GLU A 473 -12.02 -13.78 -25.02
N ALA A 474 -11.72 -13.96 -23.73
CA ALA A 474 -12.66 -13.79 -22.63
C ALA A 474 -12.53 -12.45 -21.87
N TYR A 475 -11.83 -11.46 -22.43
CA TYR A 475 -11.58 -10.19 -21.75
C TYR A 475 -11.63 -9.00 -22.71
N ALA A 476 -11.74 -7.80 -22.13
CA ALA A 476 -11.57 -6.54 -22.86
C ALA A 476 -10.33 -5.80 -22.37
N MET A 477 -9.70 -5.05 -23.25
CA MET A 477 -8.57 -4.17 -22.93
C MET A 477 -8.92 -2.75 -23.33
N THR A 478 -8.84 -1.85 -22.36
CA THR A 478 -8.95 -0.41 -22.64
C THR A 478 -7.69 0.28 -22.15
N ASN A 479 -6.98 0.91 -23.08
CA ASN A 479 -5.80 1.68 -22.74
C ASN A 479 -6.22 2.91 -21.94
N LEU A 480 -5.48 3.24 -20.89
CA LEU A 480 -5.68 4.47 -20.11
C LEU A 480 -5.50 5.71 -21.00
N LEU A 481 -4.58 5.61 -21.98
CA LEU A 481 -4.36 6.61 -23.00
C LEU A 481 -4.74 6.05 -24.38
N LEU A 482 -5.53 6.82 -25.15
CA LEU A 482 -5.94 6.44 -26.51
C LEU A 482 -4.81 6.51 -27.54
N CYS A 483 -3.74 7.24 -27.22
CA CYS A 483 -2.57 7.48 -28.06
C CYS A 483 -1.29 7.16 -27.29
N SER A 484 -0.18 6.97 -28.00
CA SER A 484 1.14 6.75 -27.38
C SER A 484 2.13 7.87 -27.64
N ALA A 485 3.07 8.04 -26.71
CA ALA A 485 4.25 8.89 -26.88
C ALA A 485 5.54 8.06 -26.66
N VAL A 486 6.39 7.96 -27.68
CA VAL A 486 7.61 7.11 -27.65
C VAL A 486 8.86 7.96 -27.95
N ASP A 487 9.89 7.84 -27.11
CA ASP A 487 11.13 8.62 -27.24
C ASP A 487 11.96 8.28 -28.48
N HIS A 488 12.63 9.30 -29.04
CA HIS A 488 13.61 9.14 -30.11
C HIS A 488 14.87 8.43 -29.60
N GLY A 489 15.03 7.14 -29.91
CA GLY A 489 16.30 6.40 -29.74
C GLY A 489 16.20 5.09 -28.97
N THR A 490 15.06 4.74 -28.41
CA THR A 490 14.82 3.43 -27.78
C THR A 490 13.74 2.67 -28.53
N LEU A 491 14.16 1.71 -29.36
CA LEU A 491 13.28 0.61 -29.75
C LEU A 491 12.79 -0.07 -28.47
N SER A 492 11.48 -0.03 -28.21
CA SER A 492 10.73 -0.83 -27.21
C SER A 492 10.65 -0.40 -25.73
N ARG A 493 10.87 0.86 -25.36
CA ARG A 493 10.50 1.35 -24.02
C ARG A 493 9.60 2.59 -24.12
N GLY A 494 8.33 2.43 -23.74
CA GLY A 494 7.44 3.57 -23.46
C GLY A 494 8.03 4.44 -22.36
N LEU A 495 7.68 5.72 -22.35
CA LEU A 495 8.21 6.71 -21.41
C LEU A 495 7.96 6.28 -19.94
N PRO A 496 8.90 6.53 -19.01
CA PRO A 496 8.58 6.51 -17.59
C PRO A 496 7.43 7.50 -17.30
N ALA A 497 6.47 7.08 -16.47
CA ALA A 497 5.24 7.80 -16.16
C ALA A 497 5.42 9.29 -15.80
N SER A 498 6.61 9.68 -15.33
CA SER A 498 6.98 11.06 -14.98
C SER A 498 7.03 12.03 -16.17
N CYS A 499 7.30 11.58 -17.39
CA CYS A 499 7.37 12.47 -18.56
C CYS A 499 5.98 12.78 -19.14
N VAL A 500 5.06 11.82 -19.15
CA VAL A 500 3.69 12.01 -19.66
C VAL A 500 2.81 12.77 -18.66
N LEU A 501 3.08 12.65 -17.35
CA LEU A 501 2.34 13.36 -16.29
C LEU A 501 2.56 14.88 -16.26
N ARG A 502 3.58 15.42 -16.96
CA ARG A 502 3.73 16.88 -17.12
C ARG A 502 2.64 17.49 -18.03
N ALA A 503 1.90 16.67 -18.76
CA ALA A 503 0.69 17.06 -19.50
C ALA A 503 -0.53 17.02 -18.59
N HIS A 504 -0.63 17.93 -17.63
CA HIS A 504 -1.79 18.00 -16.75
C HIS A 504 -3.10 18.15 -17.55
N GLY A 505 -4.01 17.17 -17.42
CA GLY A 505 -5.46 17.38 -17.54
C GLY A 505 -6.18 16.89 -18.80
N ILE A 506 -5.68 15.94 -19.60
CA ILE A 506 -6.28 15.66 -20.93
C ILE A 506 -6.43 14.17 -21.24
N CYS A 507 -7.38 13.49 -20.60
CA CYS A 507 -8.30 12.51 -21.21
C CYS A 507 -9.37 12.09 -20.18
N ALA A 508 -10.23 13.04 -19.77
CA ALA A 508 -11.38 12.72 -18.94
C ALA A 508 -12.47 12.05 -19.81
N GLN A 509 -12.32 10.77 -20.12
CA GLN A 509 -13.36 9.99 -20.81
C GLN A 509 -13.71 8.66 -20.12
N LEU A 510 -13.04 8.28 -19.02
CA LEU A 510 -13.34 7.04 -18.27
C LEU A 510 -14.83 6.91 -17.87
N SER A 511 -15.53 8.02 -17.59
CA SER A 511 -16.94 8.00 -17.17
C SER A 511 -17.95 7.72 -18.30
N LYS A 512 -17.59 7.95 -19.58
CA LYS A 512 -18.43 7.56 -20.72
C LYS A 512 -18.07 6.16 -21.21
N PHE A 513 -16.79 5.78 -21.12
CA PHE A 513 -16.28 4.44 -21.45
C PHE A 513 -16.81 3.35 -20.51
N SER A 514 -16.95 3.64 -19.22
CA SER A 514 -17.50 2.67 -18.25
C SER A 514 -18.89 2.20 -18.62
N ASN A 515 -19.73 3.06 -19.22
CA ASN A 515 -21.11 2.72 -19.58
C ASN A 515 -21.25 1.85 -20.84
N GLN A 516 -20.20 1.71 -21.66
CA GLN A 516 -20.21 0.85 -22.84
C GLN A 516 -19.66 -0.55 -22.55
N LEU A 517 -18.74 -0.67 -21.58
CA LEU A 517 -18.10 -1.93 -21.20
C LEU A 517 -18.72 -2.60 -19.95
N LEU A 518 -19.20 -1.82 -18.98
CA LEU A 518 -19.98 -2.29 -17.81
C LEU A 518 -21.49 -2.31 -18.14
#